data_AF-A0A7W1HD00-F1
#
_entry.id   AF-A0A7W1HD00-F1
#
_cell.length_a   1.000
_cell.length_b   1.000
_cell.length_c   1.000
_cell.angle_alpha   90.00
_cell.angle_beta   90.00
_cell.angle_gamma   90.00
#
_symmetry.space_group_name_H-M   'P 1'
#
loop_
_entity.id
_entity.type
_entity.pdbx_description
1 polymer ?
#
loop_
_entity_poly.entity_id
_entity_poly.type
_entity_poly.pdbx_seq_one_letter_code
_entity_poly.pdbx_strand_id
1 'polypeptide(L)'
;MHKDDKFYTFLSSHLNNLKIYVSQEEISQRIFYISIVSLVLIAGILTISFSGFINNNIFAESHLTFQDNPAIITQQIPKSQTTAEYKSISYARPASSEDIAINRGGPIDKLTENESESIEAMIESQLRLIETTGDPGFLPTIWAHLGKINNEFGYRRNPFSGRGYEFHSGMDIGGNRGDVIAVPANGIVTNADWEGGYGNMIEVDHGNGLSTRYGHLSRIGVQLGDTVQRGQLIGLIGSTGRSTGPHLHYELRLNDKPINPRRFLPPEPTEIRTLNAE
;
A
#
# COMPACT_ATOMS: atom_id res chain seq x y z
N MET A 1 -14.84 -33.93 -13.18
CA MET A 1 -13.66 -33.23 -13.74
C MET A 1 -14.13 -32.53 -15.01
N HIS A 2 -14.48 -31.25 -14.93
CA HIS A 2 -14.84 -30.44 -16.09
C HIS A 2 -13.90 -29.24 -16.08
N LYS A 3 -12.94 -29.23 -16.99
CA LYS A 3 -11.95 -28.17 -17.18
C LYS A 3 -12.30 -27.49 -18.49
N ASP A 4 -13.05 -26.40 -18.43
CA ASP A 4 -13.28 -25.53 -19.59
C ASP A 4 -12.58 -24.19 -19.34
N ASP A 5 -11.29 -24.13 -19.69
CA ASP A 5 -10.41 -22.96 -19.63
C ASP A 5 -10.77 -21.89 -20.70
N LYS A 6 -12.06 -21.61 -20.98
CA LYS A 6 -12.49 -20.80 -22.14
C LYS A 6 -13.05 -19.41 -21.82
N PHE A 7 -13.30 -19.11 -20.55
CA PHE A 7 -13.94 -17.87 -20.12
C PHE A 7 -13.15 -17.19 -19.01
N TYR A 8 -13.17 -15.85 -19.01
CA TYR A 8 -12.82 -15.04 -17.87
C TYR A 8 -14.11 -14.65 -17.15
N THR A 9 -14.15 -14.86 -15.85
CA THR A 9 -15.29 -14.48 -15.01
C THR A 9 -14.98 -13.17 -14.31
N PHE A 10 -15.83 -12.18 -14.50
CA PHE A 10 -15.71 -10.90 -13.83
C PHE A 10 -16.92 -10.68 -12.92
N LEU A 11 -16.66 -10.14 -11.74
CA LEU A 11 -17.71 -9.63 -10.86
C LEU A 11 -17.80 -8.13 -11.10
N SER A 12 -18.94 -7.69 -11.60
CA SER A 12 -19.23 -6.26 -11.76
C SER A 12 -20.29 -5.86 -10.75
N SER A 13 -20.09 -4.71 -10.11
CA SER A 13 -21.05 -4.14 -9.17
C SER A 13 -21.53 -2.80 -9.67
N HIS A 14 -22.84 -2.60 -9.74
CA HIS A 14 -23.42 -1.30 -10.03
C HIS A 14 -24.35 -0.86 -8.90
N LEU A 15 -24.32 0.44 -8.60
CA LEU A 15 -25.13 1.05 -7.55
C LEU A 15 -26.45 1.56 -8.16
N ASN A 16 -27.59 1.13 -7.63
CA ASN A 16 -28.87 1.70 -8.02
C ASN A 16 -29.75 1.89 -6.79
N ASN A 17 -30.27 3.11 -6.58
CA ASN A 17 -31.07 3.48 -5.41
C ASN A 17 -30.50 2.95 -4.08
N LEU A 18 -29.20 3.19 -3.85
CA LEU A 18 -28.48 2.80 -2.62
C LEU A 18 -28.39 1.27 -2.37
N LYS A 19 -28.76 0.43 -3.34
CA LYS A 19 -28.52 -1.02 -3.34
C LYS A 19 -27.41 -1.37 -4.33
N ILE A 20 -26.49 -2.24 -3.89
CA ILE A 20 -25.41 -2.77 -4.72
C ILE A 20 -25.90 -4.08 -5.34
N TYR A 21 -25.93 -4.12 -6.66
CA TYR A 21 -26.20 -5.33 -7.42
C TYR A 21 -24.89 -5.88 -7.95
N VAL A 22 -24.62 -7.15 -7.69
CA VAL A 22 -23.46 -7.86 -8.24
C VAL A 22 -23.94 -8.81 -9.33
N SER A 23 -23.49 -8.61 -10.55
CA SER A 23 -23.67 -9.56 -11.64
C SER A 23 -22.36 -10.30 -11.91
N GLN A 24 -22.49 -11.59 -12.18
CA GLN A 24 -21.39 -12.42 -12.69
C GLN A 24 -21.48 -12.41 -14.21
N GLU A 25 -20.47 -11.83 -14.85
CA GLU A 25 -20.38 -11.79 -16.31
C GLU A 25 -19.27 -12.74 -16.77
N GLU A 26 -19.59 -13.61 -17.72
CA GLU A 26 -18.65 -14.55 -18.32
C GLU A 26 -18.29 -14.10 -19.73
N ILE A 27 -17.02 -13.77 -19.95
CA ILE A 27 -16.53 -13.29 -21.24
C ILE A 27 -15.61 -14.34 -21.84
N SER A 28 -15.84 -14.72 -23.10
CA SER A 28 -14.96 -15.66 -23.79
C SER A 28 -13.56 -15.06 -23.95
N GLN A 29 -12.52 -15.87 -23.67
CA GLN A 29 -11.12 -15.46 -23.82
C GLN A 29 -10.79 -14.96 -25.23
N ARG A 30 -11.44 -15.51 -26.27
CA ARG A 30 -11.26 -15.06 -27.66
C ARG A 30 -11.78 -13.65 -27.88
N ILE A 31 -12.95 -13.32 -27.33
CA ILE A 31 -13.55 -11.99 -27.45
C ILE A 31 -12.69 -10.98 -26.69
N PHE A 32 -12.26 -11.33 -25.49
CA PHE A 32 -11.37 -10.49 -24.68
C PHE A 32 -10.05 -10.15 -25.39
N TYR A 33 -9.42 -11.16 -26.03
CA TYR A 33 -8.18 -10.96 -26.77
C TYR A 33 -8.36 -10.07 -28.02
N ILE A 34 -9.45 -10.24 -28.76
CA ILE A 34 -9.78 -9.38 -29.93
C ILE A 34 -9.98 -7.92 -29.48
N SER A 35 -10.62 -7.69 -28.34
CA SER A 35 -10.83 -6.35 -27.78
C SER A 35 -9.52 -5.67 -27.42
N ILE A 36 -8.59 -6.39 -26.77
CA ILE A 36 -7.27 -5.86 -26.40
C ILE A 36 -6.45 -5.51 -27.65
N VAL A 37 -6.41 -6.40 -28.64
CA VAL A 37 -5.66 -6.15 -29.89
C VAL A 37 -6.22 -4.94 -30.64
N SER A 38 -7.55 -4.77 -30.66
CA SER A 38 -8.20 -3.60 -31.28
C SER A 38 -7.87 -2.30 -30.55
N LEU A 39 -7.83 -2.32 -29.22
CA LEU A 39 -7.54 -1.14 -28.40
C LEU A 39 -6.08 -0.68 -28.57
N VAL A 40 -5.13 -1.62 -28.67
CA VAL A 40 -3.72 -1.34 -28.97
C VAL A 40 -3.56 -0.75 -30.39
N LEU A 41 -4.30 -1.25 -31.37
CA LEU A 41 -4.32 -0.70 -32.74
C LEU A 41 -4.86 0.73 -32.78
N ILE A 42 -5.95 1.02 -32.06
CA ILE A 42 -6.54 2.36 -31.97
C ILE A 42 -5.57 3.34 -31.28
N ALA A 43 -4.93 2.93 -30.18
CA ALA A 43 -3.92 3.73 -29.50
C ALA A 43 -2.69 4.01 -30.39
N GLY A 44 -2.27 3.02 -31.19
CA GLY A 44 -1.22 3.20 -32.21
C GLY A 44 -1.59 4.23 -33.28
N ILE A 45 -2.84 4.25 -33.76
CA ILE A 45 -3.30 5.25 -34.75
C ILE A 45 -3.40 6.66 -34.13
N LEU A 46 -3.85 6.77 -32.88
CA LEU A 46 -3.94 8.05 -32.16
C LEU A 46 -2.56 8.69 -31.91
N THR A 47 -1.54 7.89 -31.56
CA THR A 47 -0.18 8.40 -31.34
C THR A 47 0.47 8.92 -32.62
N ILE A 48 0.24 8.26 -33.76
CA ILE A 48 0.68 8.73 -35.08
C ILE A 48 -0.05 10.03 -35.47
N SER A 49 -1.35 10.14 -35.17
CA SER A 49 -2.14 11.34 -35.47
C SER A 49 -1.76 12.54 -34.59
N PHE A 50 -1.38 12.30 -33.33
CA PHE A 50 -0.93 13.35 -32.41
C PHE A 50 0.48 13.86 -32.76
N SER A 51 1.39 12.98 -33.17
CA SER A 51 2.70 13.38 -33.72
C SER A 51 2.57 14.22 -35.00
N GLY A 52 1.55 13.96 -35.83
CA GLY A 52 1.26 14.78 -37.02
C GLY A 52 0.69 16.17 -36.71
N PHE A 53 -0.01 16.33 -35.58
CA PHE A 53 -0.64 17.59 -35.19
C PHE A 53 0.33 18.59 -34.55
N ILE A 54 1.32 18.10 -33.78
CA ILE A 54 2.32 18.96 -33.12
C ILE A 54 3.28 19.63 -34.12
N ASN A 55 3.50 19.04 -35.31
CA ASN A 55 4.39 19.63 -36.32
C ASN A 55 3.80 20.82 -37.10
N ASN A 56 2.52 21.17 -36.93
CA ASN A 56 1.84 22.14 -37.81
C ASN A 56 1.24 23.39 -37.13
N ASN A 57 1.42 23.64 -35.83
CA ASN A 57 0.94 24.89 -35.21
C ASN A 57 1.96 25.47 -34.22
N ILE A 58 2.93 26.18 -34.79
CA ILE A 58 3.73 27.20 -34.09
C ILE A 58 3.02 28.55 -34.31
N PHE A 59 2.97 29.38 -33.26
CA PHE A 59 2.48 30.77 -33.16
C PHE A 59 1.01 30.99 -32.78
N ALA A 60 0.79 31.25 -31.48
CA ALA A 60 0.06 32.42 -31.01
C ALA A 60 0.37 32.66 -29.52
N GLU A 61 1.12 33.73 -29.22
CA GLU A 61 1.25 34.27 -27.87
C GLU A 61 -0.10 34.80 -27.38
N SER A 62 -0.46 34.50 -26.13
CA SER A 62 -1.44 35.29 -25.40
C SER A 62 -0.94 35.58 -23.98
N HIS A 63 -0.50 36.82 -23.81
CA HIS A 63 -0.31 37.44 -22.50
C HIS A 63 -1.66 37.50 -21.77
N LEU A 64 -1.73 36.94 -20.56
CA LEU A 64 -2.84 37.18 -19.63
C LEU A 64 -2.31 37.91 -18.40
N THR A 65 -2.72 39.16 -18.27
CA THR A 65 -2.52 40.03 -17.11
C THR A 65 -3.37 39.55 -15.95
N PHE A 66 -2.74 39.26 -14.81
CA PHE A 66 -3.42 38.97 -13.54
C PHE A 66 -3.78 40.30 -12.86
N GLN A 67 -5.07 40.53 -12.67
CA GLN A 67 -5.60 41.72 -12.00
C GLN A 67 -6.15 41.29 -10.64
N ASP A 68 -5.46 41.73 -9.57
CA ASP A 68 -5.87 41.52 -8.19
C ASP A 68 -7.24 42.15 -7.93
N ASN A 69 -8.17 41.38 -7.36
CA ASN A 69 -9.38 41.93 -6.76
C ASN A 69 -9.80 41.11 -5.53
N PRO A 70 -9.72 41.67 -4.30
CA PRO A 70 -10.09 40.97 -3.08
C PRO A 70 -11.52 41.31 -2.68
N ALA A 71 -12.47 40.39 -2.85
CA ALA A 71 -13.81 40.52 -2.28
C ALA A 71 -14.45 39.15 -1.99
N ILE A 72 -14.14 38.64 -0.79
CA ILE A 72 -15.07 38.05 0.20
C ILE A 72 -16.35 37.40 -0.36
N ILE A 73 -16.38 36.07 -0.35
CA ILE A 73 -17.59 35.31 -0.02
C ILE A 73 -17.25 34.36 1.12
N THR A 74 -17.50 34.84 2.33
CA THR A 74 -17.63 34.02 3.54
C THR A 74 -18.92 33.23 3.43
N GLN A 75 -18.83 31.98 2.97
CA GLN A 75 -19.85 30.99 3.28
C GLN A 75 -19.33 30.09 4.39
N GLN A 76 -20.03 30.18 5.52
CA GLN A 76 -19.81 29.42 6.74
C GLN A 76 -20.01 27.93 6.43
N ILE A 77 -18.92 27.20 6.27
CA ILE A 77 -18.94 25.74 6.33
C ILE A 77 -19.27 25.37 7.78
N PRO A 78 -20.33 24.60 8.05
CA PRO A 78 -20.64 24.16 9.40
C PRO A 78 -19.45 23.38 9.96
N LYS A 79 -19.00 23.82 11.13
CA LYS A 79 -17.93 23.24 11.93
C LYS A 79 -18.38 21.85 12.40
N SER A 80 -18.30 20.84 11.54
CA SER A 80 -18.41 19.45 12.00
C SER A 80 -17.17 19.12 12.80
N GLN A 81 -17.30 19.33 14.11
CA GLN A 81 -16.44 18.73 15.12
C GLN A 81 -16.72 17.21 15.12
N THR A 82 -16.17 16.49 14.16
CA THR A 82 -15.91 15.07 14.35
C THR A 82 -14.51 14.99 14.92
N THR A 83 -14.42 15.13 16.24
CA THR A 83 -13.24 14.73 16.99
C THR A 83 -13.09 13.23 16.82
N ALA A 84 -12.33 12.81 15.80
CA ALA A 84 -11.81 11.45 15.74
C ALA A 84 -10.97 11.26 17.02
N GLU A 85 -11.50 10.46 17.92
CA GLU A 85 -10.87 10.07 19.17
C GLU A 85 -9.57 9.32 18.82
N TYR A 86 -8.46 10.04 18.85
CA TYR A 86 -7.14 9.47 18.61
C TYR A 86 -6.76 8.63 19.83
N LYS A 87 -6.98 7.32 19.72
CA LYS A 87 -6.52 6.33 20.70
C LYS A 87 -4.99 6.43 20.75
N SER A 88 -4.44 6.93 21.85
CA SER A 88 -3.00 6.88 22.11
C SER A 88 -2.53 5.44 21.93
N ILE A 89 -1.67 5.20 20.94
CA ILE A 89 -1.17 3.85 20.66
C ILE A 89 -0.10 3.55 21.70
N SER A 90 -0.49 2.85 22.77
CA SER A 90 0.46 2.24 23.69
C SER A 90 1.03 0.98 23.05
N TYR A 91 2.31 1.02 22.66
CA TYR A 91 3.06 -0.16 22.20
C TYR A 91 3.54 -1.04 23.37
N ALA A 92 2.92 -0.92 24.54
CA ALA A 92 3.30 -1.66 25.74
C ALA A 92 3.14 -3.18 25.54
N ARG A 93 3.93 -3.95 26.29
CA ARG A 93 3.91 -5.42 26.29
C ARG A 93 2.47 -5.91 26.55
N PRO A 94 1.87 -6.73 25.66
CA PRO A 94 0.54 -7.27 25.93
C PRO A 94 0.57 -8.22 27.15
N ALA A 95 -0.47 -8.14 27.98
CA ALA A 95 -0.56 -8.85 29.26
C ALA A 95 -0.86 -10.36 29.11
N SER A 96 -1.38 -10.80 27.97
CA SER A 96 -1.57 -12.22 27.64
C SER A 96 -1.29 -12.47 26.16
N SER A 97 -0.64 -13.61 25.90
CA SER A 97 -0.37 -14.10 24.55
C SER A 97 -1.41 -15.16 24.21
N GLU A 98 -2.58 -14.75 23.74
CA GLU A 98 -3.47 -15.68 23.07
C GLU A 98 -3.07 -15.81 21.59
N ASP A 99 -2.85 -17.05 21.19
CA ASP A 99 -2.55 -17.59 19.87
C ASP A 99 -1.09 -17.52 19.36
N ILE A 100 -0.49 -18.70 19.22
CA ILE A 100 0.77 -18.92 18.51
C ILE A 100 0.53 -18.64 17.03
N ALA A 101 0.74 -17.39 16.61
CA ALA A 101 0.56 -16.94 15.22
C ALA A 101 1.36 -17.77 14.21
N ILE A 102 0.78 -18.05 13.04
CA ILE A 102 1.34 -18.89 11.96
C ILE A 102 2.10 -17.99 10.96
N ASN A 103 3.18 -18.47 10.33
CA ASN A 103 3.97 -17.76 9.30
C ASN A 103 4.36 -16.32 9.67
N ARG A 104 5.37 -16.21 10.53
CA ARG A 104 5.87 -14.99 11.17
C ARG A 104 7.38 -14.85 11.07
N GLY A 105 7.90 -13.65 11.26
CA GLY A 105 9.33 -13.38 11.06
C GLY A 105 9.69 -11.91 11.16
N GLY A 106 10.83 -11.54 10.61
CA GLY A 106 11.29 -10.15 10.56
C GLY A 106 12.63 -9.95 11.29
N PRO A 107 13.34 -8.86 10.95
CA PRO A 107 14.56 -8.47 11.65
C PRO A 107 14.27 -8.20 13.13
N ILE A 108 15.32 -8.24 13.94
CA ILE A 108 15.25 -7.82 15.34
C ILE A 108 15.72 -6.37 15.40
N ASP A 109 14.78 -5.43 15.43
CA ASP A 109 15.10 -4.04 15.74
C ASP A 109 15.26 -3.87 17.25
N LYS A 110 16.44 -3.42 17.68
CA LYS A 110 16.68 -3.00 19.06
C LYS A 110 16.20 -1.57 19.20
N LEU A 111 14.89 -1.36 19.33
CA LEU A 111 14.41 -0.07 19.81
C LEU A 111 14.87 0.07 21.26
N THR A 112 15.73 1.05 21.51
CA THR A 112 16.11 1.42 22.88
C THR A 112 14.86 1.98 23.55
N GLU A 113 14.39 1.36 24.64
CA GLU A 113 13.20 1.73 25.43
C GLU A 113 13.22 3.18 26.00
N ASN A 114 14.16 4.01 25.57
CA ASN A 114 14.40 5.39 26.02
C ASN A 114 14.17 6.44 24.92
N GLU A 115 13.45 6.11 23.84
CA GLU A 115 13.01 7.14 22.89
C GLU A 115 11.99 8.05 23.59
N SER A 116 12.39 9.30 23.82
CA SER A 116 11.68 10.26 24.65
C SER A 116 10.29 10.59 24.10
N GLU A 117 9.33 10.88 24.98
CA GLU A 117 7.98 11.36 24.63
C GLU A 117 7.99 12.49 23.58
N SER A 118 9.06 13.30 23.58
CA SER A 118 9.29 14.36 22.60
C SER A 118 9.51 13.87 21.17
N ILE A 119 10.16 12.72 20.96
CA ILE A 119 10.39 12.13 19.64
C ILE A 119 9.08 11.60 19.09
N GLU A 120 8.29 10.90 19.91
CA GLU A 120 6.96 10.41 19.53
C GLU A 120 6.02 11.57 19.17
N ALA A 121 6.00 12.63 19.96
CA ALA A 121 5.23 13.83 19.64
C ALA A 121 5.67 14.49 18.32
N MET A 122 6.97 14.49 18.03
CA MET A 122 7.51 15.01 16.77
C MET A 122 7.07 14.15 15.57
N ILE A 123 7.18 12.82 15.67
CA ILE A 123 6.73 11.88 14.64
C ILE A 123 5.23 12.09 14.36
N GLU A 124 4.42 12.17 15.40
CA GLU A 124 2.98 12.40 15.26
C GLU A 124 2.66 13.74 14.59
N SER A 125 3.40 14.80 14.92
CA SER A 125 3.23 16.09 14.25
C SER A 125 3.56 16.03 12.76
N GLN A 126 4.62 15.31 12.38
CA GLN A 126 5.03 15.13 10.99
C GLN A 126 4.02 14.29 10.22
N LEU A 127 3.55 13.17 10.80
CA LEU A 127 2.54 12.32 10.17
C LEU A 127 1.25 13.08 9.88
N ARG A 128 0.78 13.90 10.83
CA ARG A 128 -0.41 14.75 10.62
C ARG A 128 -0.20 15.75 9.48
N LEU A 129 0.98 16.36 9.38
CA LEU A 129 1.28 17.26 8.27
C LEU A 129 1.27 16.51 6.92
N ILE A 130 1.89 15.34 6.86
CA ILE A 130 1.93 14.51 5.65
C ILE A 130 0.53 14.07 5.23
N GLU A 131 -0.32 13.67 6.17
CA GLU A 131 -1.71 13.28 5.90
C GLU A 131 -2.57 14.43 5.37
N THR A 132 -2.33 15.64 5.86
CA THR A 132 -3.17 16.80 5.53
C THR A 132 -2.70 17.54 4.27
N THR A 133 -1.41 17.46 3.93
CA THR A 133 -0.81 18.25 2.85
C THR A 133 -0.14 17.42 1.76
N GLY A 134 0.09 16.13 2.01
CA GLY A 134 0.76 15.23 1.07
C GLY A 134 -0.11 14.91 -0.15
N ASP A 135 0.54 14.66 -1.27
CA ASP A 135 -0.11 14.14 -2.47
C ASP A 135 -0.62 12.72 -2.20
N PRO A 136 -1.93 12.45 -2.35
CA PRO A 136 -2.51 11.12 -2.13
C PRO A 136 -1.84 9.99 -2.95
N GLY A 137 -1.25 10.30 -4.11
CA GLY A 137 -0.52 9.33 -4.92
C GLY A 137 0.73 8.77 -4.25
N PHE A 138 1.30 9.50 -3.30
CA PHE A 138 2.51 9.15 -2.56
C PHE A 138 2.21 8.65 -1.13
N LEU A 139 0.94 8.60 -0.73
CA LEU A 139 0.55 8.06 0.57
C LEU A 139 0.24 6.55 0.45
N PRO A 140 0.83 5.70 1.32
CA PRO A 140 0.73 4.23 1.24
C PRO A 140 -0.65 3.74 1.71
N THR A 141 -1.66 3.97 0.88
CA THR A 141 -3.10 3.88 1.22
C THR A 141 -3.81 2.65 0.64
N ILE A 142 -3.06 1.68 0.11
CA ILE A 142 -3.61 0.38 -0.28
C ILE A 142 -2.79 -0.73 0.36
N TRP A 143 -3.40 -1.90 0.45
CA TRP A 143 -2.72 -3.11 0.89
C TRP A 143 -1.66 -3.55 -0.11
N ALA A 144 -0.44 -3.78 0.36
CA ALA A 144 0.64 -4.36 -0.44
C ALA A 144 0.36 -5.82 -0.86
N HIS A 145 -0.40 -6.53 -0.03
CA HIS A 145 -0.93 -7.86 -0.31
C HIS A 145 -2.26 -8.04 0.44
N LEU A 146 -3.21 -8.75 -0.17
CA LEU A 146 -4.50 -9.06 0.45
C LEU A 146 -4.41 -10.42 1.14
N GLY A 147 -4.26 -10.41 2.46
CA GLY A 147 -4.14 -11.61 3.27
C GLY A 147 -4.50 -11.38 4.73
N LYS A 148 -4.65 -12.45 5.48
CA LYS A 148 -4.90 -12.39 6.93
C LYS A 148 -3.67 -11.79 7.63
N ILE A 149 -3.88 -10.89 8.59
CA ILE A 149 -2.78 -10.42 9.45
C ILE A 149 -2.40 -11.53 10.42
N ASN A 150 -1.16 -12.01 10.32
CA ASN A 150 -0.61 -13.04 11.20
C ASN A 150 -0.02 -12.42 12.46
N ASN A 151 0.73 -11.31 12.31
CA ASN A 151 1.31 -10.57 13.43
C ASN A 151 1.30 -9.07 13.19
N GLU A 152 0.86 -8.34 14.21
CA GLU A 152 0.88 -6.88 14.25
C GLU A 152 2.27 -6.32 14.51
N PHE A 153 2.40 -5.02 14.26
CA PHE A 153 3.51 -4.18 14.71
C PHE A 153 3.57 -4.09 16.24
N GLY A 154 4.78 -4.10 16.80
CA GLY A 154 5.01 -3.92 18.24
C GLY A 154 5.59 -5.15 18.96
N TYR A 155 5.56 -5.13 20.30
CA TYR A 155 6.14 -6.20 21.10
C TYR A 155 5.35 -7.51 21.01
N ARG A 156 6.06 -8.59 20.72
CA ARG A 156 5.51 -9.95 20.66
C ARG A 156 6.45 -10.96 21.32
N ARG A 157 5.92 -12.14 21.62
CA ARG A 157 6.73 -13.28 22.09
C ARG A 157 7.66 -13.74 20.96
N ASN A 158 8.91 -14.11 21.30
CA ASN A 158 9.88 -14.50 20.29
C ASN A 158 9.33 -15.68 19.43
N PRO A 159 9.23 -15.50 18.10
CA PRO A 159 8.56 -16.46 17.24
C PRO A 159 9.35 -17.73 16.96
N PHE A 160 10.65 -17.74 17.22
CA PHE A 160 11.54 -18.87 16.92
C PHE A 160 11.87 -19.68 18.17
N SER A 161 12.17 -19.00 19.27
CA SER A 161 12.54 -19.66 20.53
C SER A 161 11.37 -19.84 21.49
N GLY A 162 10.30 -19.06 21.33
CA GLY A 162 9.24 -18.91 22.34
C GLY A 162 9.74 -18.31 23.66
N ARG A 163 11.01 -17.90 23.77
CA ARG A 163 11.59 -17.36 25.00
C ARG A 163 11.84 -15.88 24.84
N GLY A 164 11.39 -15.10 25.82
CA GLY A 164 11.49 -13.64 25.79
C GLY A 164 10.53 -12.97 24.81
N TYR A 165 10.69 -11.65 24.70
CA TYR A 165 9.92 -10.78 23.82
C TYR A 165 10.87 -10.08 22.85
N GLU A 166 10.40 -9.79 21.66
CA GLU A 166 11.08 -8.97 20.66
C GLU A 166 10.12 -7.91 20.12
N PHE A 167 10.66 -6.81 19.62
CA PHE A 167 9.88 -5.80 18.91
C PHE A 167 9.79 -6.18 17.44
N HIS A 168 8.57 -6.18 16.90
CA HIS A 168 8.28 -6.42 15.50
C HIS A 168 8.11 -5.07 14.78
N SER A 169 9.07 -4.71 13.92
CA SER A 169 9.17 -3.43 13.20
C SER A 169 8.18 -3.26 12.06
N GLY A 170 7.34 -4.27 11.80
CA GLY A 170 6.39 -4.28 10.70
C GLY A 170 5.14 -5.09 11.03
N MET A 171 4.44 -5.53 9.98
CA MET A 171 3.27 -6.38 10.04
C MET A 171 3.48 -7.60 9.15
N ASP A 172 3.15 -8.78 9.66
CA ASP A 172 3.27 -10.03 8.91
C ASP A 172 1.91 -10.35 8.28
N ILE A 173 1.82 -10.20 6.96
CA ILE A 173 0.61 -10.46 6.16
C ILE A 173 0.73 -11.86 5.56
N GLY A 174 -0.20 -12.74 5.90
CA GLY A 174 -0.22 -14.12 5.42
C GLY A 174 -0.45 -14.20 3.91
N GLY A 175 0.26 -15.10 3.26
CA GLY A 175 0.14 -15.37 1.82
C GLY A 175 0.88 -16.66 1.45
N ASN A 176 0.69 -17.13 0.22
CA ASN A 176 1.39 -18.30 -0.30
C ASN A 176 2.67 -17.87 -1.02
N ARG A 177 3.66 -18.78 -1.08
CA ARG A 177 4.86 -18.55 -1.88
C ARG A 177 4.47 -18.33 -3.34
N GLY A 178 4.92 -17.23 -3.93
CA GLY A 178 4.60 -16.85 -5.29
C GLY A 178 3.42 -15.90 -5.44
N ASP A 179 2.70 -15.59 -4.36
CA ASP A 179 1.66 -14.55 -4.39
C ASP A 179 2.29 -13.18 -4.67
N VAL A 180 1.54 -12.33 -5.36
CA VAL A 180 2.04 -11.03 -5.82
C VAL A 180 2.06 -9.99 -4.70
N ILE A 181 3.03 -9.08 -4.79
CA ILE A 181 3.20 -7.92 -3.90
C ILE A 181 3.09 -6.66 -4.75
N ALA A 182 2.23 -5.74 -4.34
CA ALA A 182 2.05 -4.44 -4.97
C ALA A 182 2.62 -3.31 -4.10
N VAL A 183 3.08 -2.23 -4.73
CA VAL A 183 3.49 -1.02 -4.02
C VAL A 183 2.26 -0.16 -3.65
N PRO A 184 2.15 0.36 -2.42
CA PRO A 184 0.94 1.03 -1.95
C PRO A 184 0.84 2.50 -2.35
N ALA A 185 1.91 3.05 -2.92
CA ALA A 185 2.04 4.45 -3.35
C ALA A 185 3.09 4.58 -4.46
N ASN A 186 3.09 5.72 -5.14
CA ASN A 186 4.15 6.10 -6.06
C ASN A 186 5.48 6.25 -5.31
N GLY A 187 6.60 5.96 -5.96
CA GLY A 187 7.90 6.12 -5.32
C GLY A 187 9.08 5.69 -6.18
N ILE A 188 10.24 5.66 -5.55
CA ILE A 188 11.51 5.22 -6.13
C ILE A 188 12.06 4.07 -5.30
N VAL A 189 12.46 2.99 -5.95
CA VAL A 189 13.10 1.85 -5.28
C VAL A 189 14.47 2.26 -4.76
N THR A 190 14.68 2.18 -3.45
CA THR A 190 15.93 2.53 -2.77
C THR A 190 16.72 1.31 -2.29
N ASN A 191 16.10 0.13 -2.26
CA ASN A 191 16.77 -1.16 -2.06
C ASN A 191 16.02 -2.27 -2.82
N ALA A 192 16.74 -3.23 -3.38
CA ALA A 192 16.21 -4.38 -4.10
C ALA A 192 17.22 -5.55 -4.09
N ASP A 193 17.63 -6.00 -2.90
CA ASP A 193 18.63 -7.06 -2.72
C ASP A 193 18.40 -7.87 -1.42
N TRP A 194 19.34 -8.75 -1.07
CA TRP A 194 19.36 -9.48 0.17
C TRP A 194 19.81 -8.60 1.36
N GLU A 195 18.93 -8.43 2.35
CA GLU A 195 19.16 -7.60 3.52
C GLU A 195 19.01 -8.40 4.82
N GLY A 196 20.08 -9.08 5.24
CA GLY A 196 20.18 -9.73 6.55
C GLY A 196 18.95 -10.56 6.96
N GLY A 197 18.29 -10.14 8.04
CA GLY A 197 17.10 -10.81 8.60
C GLY A 197 15.86 -10.74 7.69
N TYR A 198 15.75 -9.75 6.81
CA TYR A 198 14.67 -9.66 5.84
C TYR A 198 14.77 -10.74 4.75
N GLY A 199 15.98 -11.24 4.46
CA GLY A 199 16.23 -12.04 3.27
C GLY A 199 16.15 -11.16 2.02
N ASN A 200 15.52 -11.64 0.94
CA ASN A 200 15.26 -10.77 -0.20
C ASN A 200 14.29 -9.66 0.21
N MET A 201 14.68 -8.42 -0.04
CA MET A 201 14.00 -7.23 0.42
C MET A 201 13.88 -6.18 -0.69
N ILE A 202 12.74 -5.47 -0.70
CA ILE A 202 12.56 -4.25 -1.49
C ILE A 202 12.28 -3.10 -0.53
N GLU A 203 12.87 -1.94 -0.76
CA GLU A 203 12.51 -0.69 -0.11
C GLU A 203 12.11 0.34 -1.18
N VAL A 204 11.02 1.05 -0.92
CA VAL A 204 10.52 2.13 -1.79
C VAL A 204 10.40 3.42 -0.97
N ASP A 205 11.06 4.47 -1.43
CA ASP A 205 10.89 5.84 -0.93
C ASP A 205 9.70 6.51 -1.63
N HIS A 206 8.76 6.99 -0.82
CA HIS A 206 7.55 7.69 -1.25
C HIS A 206 7.65 9.21 -1.10
N GLY A 207 8.80 9.72 -0.67
CA GLY A 207 8.99 11.14 -0.36
C GLY A 207 8.45 11.52 1.02
N ASN A 208 8.69 12.77 1.43
CA ASN A 208 8.35 13.30 2.76
C ASN A 208 8.90 12.44 3.93
N GLY A 209 9.97 11.69 3.68
CA GLY A 209 10.57 10.77 4.64
C GLY A 209 9.80 9.45 4.81
N LEU A 210 8.71 9.21 4.07
CA LEU A 210 7.98 7.94 4.10
C LEU A 210 8.66 6.90 3.22
N SER A 211 8.94 5.72 3.78
CA SER A 211 9.34 4.55 3.01
C SER A 211 8.57 3.29 3.41
N THR A 212 8.49 2.34 2.49
CA THR A 212 7.91 1.02 2.75
C THR A 212 8.94 -0.07 2.48
N ARG A 213 8.98 -1.09 3.35
CA ARG A 213 9.83 -2.28 3.15
C ARG A 213 8.99 -3.53 2.98
N TYR A 214 9.47 -4.40 2.11
CA TYR A 214 8.87 -5.70 1.79
C TYR A 214 9.93 -6.76 2.02
N GLY A 215 9.77 -7.57 3.06
CA GLY A 215 10.69 -8.63 3.44
C GLY A 215 10.19 -10.04 3.13
N HIS A 216 11.13 -10.99 3.16
CA HIS A 216 10.92 -12.42 2.97
C HIS A 216 10.53 -12.85 1.56
N LEU A 217 10.91 -12.09 0.53
CA LEU A 217 10.49 -12.31 -0.86
C LEU A 217 11.07 -13.59 -1.47
N SER A 218 10.29 -14.30 -2.28
CA SER A 218 10.83 -15.40 -3.10
C SER A 218 11.47 -14.90 -4.39
N ARG A 219 11.04 -13.73 -4.88
CA ARG A 219 11.56 -13.07 -6.07
C ARG A 219 11.38 -11.55 -5.95
N ILE A 220 12.43 -10.83 -6.30
CA ILE A 220 12.44 -9.37 -6.50
C ILE A 220 12.11 -9.11 -7.97
N GLY A 221 11.18 -8.21 -8.25
CA GLY A 221 10.67 -7.88 -9.59
C GLY A 221 11.02 -6.49 -10.09
N VAL A 222 11.78 -5.72 -9.32
CA VAL A 222 12.25 -4.36 -9.61
C VAL A 222 13.73 -4.23 -9.31
N GLN A 223 14.35 -3.13 -9.74
CA GLN A 223 15.76 -2.82 -9.49
C GLN A 223 15.91 -1.51 -8.73
N LEU A 224 17.07 -1.34 -8.09
CA LEU A 224 17.45 -0.09 -7.44
C LEU A 224 17.34 1.07 -8.44
N GLY A 225 16.66 2.15 -8.02
CA GLY A 225 16.44 3.35 -8.83
C GLY A 225 15.19 3.31 -9.72
N ASP A 226 14.47 2.19 -9.80
CA ASP A 226 13.23 2.11 -10.56
C ASP A 226 12.18 3.06 -9.97
N THR A 227 11.49 3.80 -10.85
CA THR A 227 10.26 4.52 -10.47
C THR A 227 9.08 3.54 -10.52
N VAL A 228 8.31 3.50 -9.43
CA VAL A 228 7.15 2.62 -9.29
C VAL A 228 5.87 3.42 -9.08
N GLN A 229 4.77 2.92 -9.63
CA GLN A 229 3.45 3.54 -9.51
C GLN A 229 2.59 2.78 -8.51
N ARG A 230 1.73 3.48 -7.77
CA ARG A 230 0.75 2.87 -6.85
C ARG A 230 0.00 1.72 -7.52
N GLY A 231 0.03 0.55 -6.87
CA GLY A 231 -0.59 -0.70 -7.35
C GLY A 231 0.29 -1.53 -8.28
N GLN A 232 1.46 -1.04 -8.68
CA GLN A 232 2.41 -1.79 -9.49
C GLN A 232 2.94 -3.00 -8.72
N LEU A 233 3.01 -4.15 -9.40
CA LEU A 233 3.57 -5.37 -8.84
C LEU A 233 5.11 -5.28 -8.81
N ILE A 234 5.71 -5.55 -7.66
CA ILE A 234 7.16 -5.35 -7.42
C ILE A 234 7.90 -6.62 -7.02
N GLY A 235 7.19 -7.68 -6.64
CA GLY A 235 7.83 -8.91 -6.16
C GLY A 235 6.82 -10.00 -5.84
N LEU A 236 7.34 -11.14 -5.36
CA LEU A 236 6.55 -12.30 -4.98
C LEU A 236 6.84 -12.73 -3.54
N ILE A 237 5.80 -13.10 -2.81
CA ILE A 237 5.88 -13.62 -1.44
C ILE A 237 6.76 -14.87 -1.38
N GLY A 238 7.53 -15.01 -0.30
CA GLY A 238 8.40 -16.14 -0.05
C GLY A 238 8.54 -16.44 1.43
N SER A 239 9.67 -17.04 1.78
CA SER A 239 10.05 -17.36 3.16
C SER A 239 11.58 -17.35 3.27
N THR A 240 12.21 -16.27 2.80
CA THR A 240 13.67 -16.07 2.88
C THR A 240 14.06 -15.31 4.14
N GLY A 241 15.32 -15.42 4.56
CA GLY A 241 15.81 -14.74 5.76
C GLY A 241 15.21 -15.33 7.04
N ARG A 242 14.91 -14.47 8.01
CA ARG A 242 14.36 -14.85 9.31
C ARG A 242 12.84 -15.00 9.23
N SER A 243 12.38 -16.12 8.69
CA SER A 243 10.97 -16.44 8.45
C SER A 243 10.63 -17.86 8.94
N THR A 244 9.42 -18.06 9.47
CA THR A 244 8.92 -19.40 9.91
C THR A 244 8.02 -20.09 8.88
N GLY A 245 7.67 -19.40 7.79
CA GLY A 245 6.82 -19.90 6.71
C GLY A 245 6.39 -18.78 5.76
N PRO A 246 5.69 -19.07 4.64
CA PRO A 246 5.34 -18.04 3.66
C PRO A 246 4.46 -16.91 4.21
N HIS A 247 4.95 -15.67 4.11
CA HIS A 247 4.25 -14.43 4.44
C HIS A 247 4.99 -13.21 3.84
N LEU A 248 4.32 -12.07 3.79
CA LEU A 248 4.93 -10.77 3.54
C LEU A 248 5.20 -10.07 4.88
N HIS A 249 6.46 -9.77 5.17
CA HIS A 249 6.79 -8.82 6.22
C HIS A 249 6.76 -7.41 5.63
N TYR A 250 5.83 -6.58 6.08
CA TYR A 250 5.59 -5.24 5.56
C TYR A 250 5.87 -4.18 6.62
N GLU A 251 6.78 -3.26 6.34
CA GLU A 251 7.04 -2.12 7.21
C GLU A 251 6.61 -0.82 6.55
N LEU A 252 6.19 0.12 7.40
CA LEU A 252 6.08 1.53 7.08
C LEU A 252 7.08 2.29 7.95
N ARG A 253 7.83 3.21 7.36
CA ARG A 253 8.86 3.96 8.07
C ARG A 253 8.71 5.46 7.81
N LEU A 254 9.06 6.26 8.81
CA LEU A 254 9.21 7.71 8.71
C LEU A 254 10.65 8.07 9.11
N ASN A 255 11.40 8.67 8.18
CA ASN A 255 12.82 9.01 8.38
C ASN A 255 13.63 7.80 8.87
N ASP A 256 13.41 6.65 8.24
CA ASP A 256 13.98 5.35 8.60
C ASP A 256 13.67 4.86 10.03
N LYS A 257 12.68 5.44 10.71
CA LYS A 257 12.13 4.88 11.95
C LYS A 257 10.86 4.07 11.65
N PRO A 258 10.74 2.82 12.11
CA PRO A 258 9.55 2.02 11.88
C PRO A 258 8.34 2.60 12.63
N ILE A 259 7.22 2.70 11.93
CA ILE A 259 5.93 3.16 12.48
C ILE A 259 4.84 2.14 12.16
N ASN A 260 3.74 2.16 12.92
CA ASN A 260 2.67 1.20 12.72
C ASN A 260 2.04 1.34 11.30
N PRO A 261 2.10 0.31 10.45
CA PRO A 261 1.52 0.35 9.11
C PRO A 261 0.03 0.66 9.06
N ARG A 262 -0.73 0.36 10.12
CA ARG A 262 -2.16 0.68 10.23
C ARG A 262 -2.47 2.17 10.14
N ARG A 263 -1.46 3.05 10.23
CA ARG A 263 -1.64 4.50 10.10
C ARG A 263 -2.25 4.90 8.75
N PHE A 264 -1.79 4.32 7.65
CA PHE A 264 -2.26 4.68 6.30
C PHE A 264 -3.05 3.55 5.61
N LEU A 265 -2.96 2.33 6.11
CA LEU A 265 -3.66 1.21 5.50
C LEU A 265 -5.18 1.36 5.67
N PRO A 266 -5.96 1.04 4.62
CA PRO A 266 -7.41 1.04 4.74
C PRO A 266 -7.87 -0.11 5.66
N PRO A 267 -9.13 -0.11 6.11
CA PRO A 267 -9.70 -1.21 6.89
C PRO A 267 -9.42 -2.56 6.23
N GLU A 268 -9.31 -3.61 7.05
CA GLU A 268 -9.04 -4.93 6.54
C GLU A 268 -10.16 -5.38 5.59
N PRO A 269 -9.84 -6.08 4.48
CA PRO A 269 -10.84 -6.61 3.57
C PRO A 269 -11.89 -7.48 4.26
N THR A 270 -11.52 -8.13 5.37
CA THR A 270 -12.41 -8.98 6.18
C THR A 270 -13.44 -8.18 6.96
N GLU A 271 -13.10 -6.97 7.44
CA GLU A 271 -14.01 -6.09 8.20
C GLU A 271 -15.07 -5.44 7.31
N ILE A 272 -14.78 -5.23 6.02
CA ILE A 272 -15.75 -4.72 5.04
C ILE A 272 -16.93 -5.70 4.86
N ARG A 273 -16.71 -7.01 5.06
CA ARG A 273 -17.78 -8.01 4.97
C ARG A 273 -18.78 -7.94 6.14
N THR A 274 -18.34 -7.51 7.33
CA THR A 274 -19.18 -7.43 8.53
C THR A 274 -20.03 -6.16 8.60
N LEU A 275 -19.65 -5.08 7.91
CA LEU A 275 -20.41 -3.82 7.91
C LEU A 275 -21.67 -3.83 7.01
N ASN A 276 -21.90 -4.90 6.25
CA ASN A 276 -23.05 -5.06 5.36
C ASN A 276 -24.03 -6.15 5.84
N ALA A 277 -23.93 -6.57 7.10
CA ALA A 277 -24.67 -7.71 7.67
C ALA A 277 -25.70 -7.33 8.76
N GLU A 278 -26.10 -6.07 8.87
CA GLU A 278 -27.22 -5.62 9.73
C GLU A 278 -28.40 -5.10 8.93
#